data_AF-A0A0C9Z1E1-F1
#
_entry.id   AF-A0A0C9Z1E1-F1
#
_cell.length_a   1.000
_cell.length_b   1.000
_cell.length_c   1.000
_cell.angle_alpha   90.00
_cell.angle_beta   90.00
_cell.angle_gamma   90.00
#
_symmetry.space_group_name_H-M   'P 1'
#
loop_
_entity.id
_entity.type
_entity.pdbx_description
1 polymer ?
#
loop_
_entity_poly.entity_id
_entity_poly.type
_entity_poly.pdbx_seq_one_letter_code
_entity_poly.pdbx_strand_id
1 'polypeptide(L)' 'MTAPRFIPSCLDAVEDIEDYQPGGYHPISVGDTFDHGRFRVLHKLGFGGSSTVWLARDQ' A
#
# COMPACT_ATOMS: atom_id res chain seq x y z
N MET A 1 -15.77 -4.82 -33.36
CA MET A 1 -14.74 -5.65 -32.70
C MET A 1 -14.57 -5.10 -31.29
N THR A 2 -15.00 -5.85 -30.28
CA THR A 2 -14.86 -5.46 -28.86
C THR A 2 -13.44 -5.79 -28.41
N ALA A 3 -12.76 -4.84 -27.76
CA ALA A 3 -11.43 -5.10 -27.19
C ALA A 3 -11.54 -6.21 -26.11
N PRO A 4 -10.51 -7.07 -25.96
CA PRO A 4 -10.51 -8.06 -24.91
C PRO A 4 -10.58 -7.39 -23.54
N ARG A 5 -11.42 -7.92 -22.66
CA ARG A 5 -11.55 -7.44 -21.29
C ARG A 5 -10.33 -7.88 -20.49
N PHE A 6 -9.55 -6.93 -19.98
CA PHE A 6 -8.48 -7.24 -19.02
C PHE A 6 -9.11 -7.72 -17.71
N ILE A 7 -8.70 -8.90 -17.27
CA ILE A 7 -9.05 -9.45 -15.95
C ILE A 7 -7.71 -9.60 -15.23
N PRO A 8 -7.40 -8.75 -14.24
CA PRO A 8 -6.20 -8.90 -13.45
C PRO A 8 -6.20 -10.28 -12.79
N SER A 9 -5.05 -10.92 -12.75
CA SER A 9 -4.85 -12.10 -11.93
C SER A 9 -4.96 -11.71 -10.44
N CYS A 10 -5.20 -12.67 -9.56
CA CYS A 10 -5.17 -12.41 -8.12
C CYS A 10 -3.78 -11.97 -7.63
N LEU A 11 -2.71 -12.31 -8.36
CA LEU A 11 -1.34 -11.94 -8.03
C LEU A 11 -1.07 -10.45 -8.27
N ASP A 12 -1.77 -9.83 -9.23
CA ASP A 12 -1.65 -8.38 -9.49
C ASP A 12 -2.19 -7.52 -8.32
N ALA A 13 -2.91 -8.15 -7.38
CA ALA A 13 -3.38 -7.54 -6.15
C ALA A 13 -2.50 -7.88 -4.93
N VAL A 14 -1.30 -8.44 -5.16
CA VAL A 14 -0.28 -8.68 -4.13
C VAL A 14 0.93 -7.82 -4.45
N GLU A 15 1.50 -7.20 -3.43
CA GLU A 15 2.72 -6.41 -3.60
C GLU A 15 3.92 -7.28 -3.91
N ASP A 16 4.81 -6.73 -4.72
CA ASP A 16 6.14 -7.28 -4.86
C ASP A 16 6.96 -6.95 -3.60
N ILE A 17 7.59 -7.96 -3.01
CA ILE A 17 8.47 -7.78 -1.87
C ILE A 17 9.74 -7.02 -2.27
N GLU A 18 10.15 -7.09 -3.54
CA GLU A 18 11.33 -6.42 -4.07
C GLU A 18 11.13 -4.90 -4.18
N ASP A 19 9.88 -4.42 -4.18
CA ASP A 19 9.57 -2.98 -4.15
C ASP A 19 9.90 -2.34 -2.80
N TYR A 20 10.10 -3.13 -1.73
CA TYR A 20 10.49 -2.63 -0.40
C TYR A 20 12.00 -2.38 -0.30
N GLN A 21 12.45 -1.32 -0.97
CA GLN A 21 13.85 -0.91 -1.03
C GLN A 21 14.00 0.61 -0.94
N PRO A 22 15.21 1.15 -0.73
CA PRO A 22 15.46 2.59 -0.88
C PRO A 22 14.99 3.11 -2.25
N GLY A 23 14.07 4.07 -2.26
CA GLY A 23 13.44 4.60 -3.48
C GLY A 23 12.15 3.89 -3.91
N GLY A 24 11.77 2.80 -3.24
CA GLY A 24 10.50 2.08 -3.43
C GLY A 24 9.52 2.30 -2.27
N TYR A 25 8.77 1.26 -1.90
CA TYR A 25 7.81 1.31 -0.80
C TYR A 25 8.49 1.50 0.55
N HIS A 26 7.92 2.38 1.35
CA HIS A 26 8.31 2.54 2.75
C HIS A 26 7.68 1.40 3.58
N PRO A 27 8.47 0.64 4.37
CA PRO A 27 7.92 -0.39 5.23
C PRO A 27 7.09 0.25 6.35
N ILE A 28 5.84 -0.19 6.50
CA ILE A 28 4.89 0.32 7.51
C ILE A 28 4.23 -0.88 8.20
N SER A 29 4.07 -0.79 9.51
CA SER A 29 3.36 -1.75 10.36
C SER A 29 2.13 -1.14 11.02
N VAL A 30 1.13 -1.97 11.32
CA VAL A 30 -0.02 -1.53 12.12
C VAL A 30 0.47 -1.13 13.52
N GLY A 31 0.07 0.06 13.96
CA GLY A 31 0.50 0.66 15.21
C GLY A 31 1.60 1.70 15.07
N ASP A 32 2.27 1.80 13.92
CA ASP A 32 3.24 2.86 13.65
C ASP A 32 2.58 4.24 13.81
N THR A 33 3.39 5.22 14.21
CA THR A 33 2.97 6.60 14.41
C THR A 33 3.78 7.56 13.56
N PHE A 34 3.08 8.47 12.88
CA PHE A 34 3.68 9.54 12.08
C PHE A 34 3.29 10.92 12.64
N ASP A 35 3.99 11.96 12.20
CA ASP A 35 3.78 13.35 12.63
C ASP A 35 3.77 13.49 14.16
N HIS A 36 4.89 13.11 14.80
CA HIS A 36 5.08 13.19 16.24
C HIS A 36 4.01 12.49 17.10
N GLY A 37 3.43 11.40 16.60
CA GLY A 37 2.42 10.62 17.33
C GLY A 37 0.98 10.94 16.92
N ARG A 38 0.76 11.95 16.08
CA ARG A 38 -0.58 12.39 15.68
C ARG A 38 -1.32 11.36 14.84
N PHE A 39 -0.64 10.70 13.89
CA PHE A 39 -1.28 9.74 13.01
C PHE A 39 -0.87 8.33 13.35
N ARG A 40 -1.82 7.54 13.89
CA ARG A 40 -1.60 6.11 14.19
C ARG A 40 -2.14 5.23 13.07
N VAL A 41 -1.29 4.37 12.52
CA VAL A 41 -1.66 3.41 11.48
C VAL A 41 -2.55 2.31 12.06
N LEU A 42 -3.70 2.07 11.42
CA LEU A 42 -4.69 1.07 11.85
C LEU A 42 -4.79 -0.12 10.90
N HIS A 43 -4.80 0.13 9.60
CA HIS A 43 -5.02 -0.92 8.60
C HIS A 43 -4.45 -0.54 7.24
N LYS A 44 -4.13 -1.54 6.43
CA LYS A 44 -3.69 -1.34 5.04
C LYS A 44 -4.90 -1.34 4.12
N LEU A 45 -5.02 -0.33 3.27
CA LEU A 45 -6.15 -0.21 2.33
C LEU A 45 -5.81 -0.76 0.94
N GLY A 46 -4.52 -0.79 0.58
CA GLY A 46 -4.04 -1.37 -0.66
C GLY A 46 -2.70 -0.78 -1.08
N PHE A 47 -2.37 -0.98 -2.34
CA PHE A 47 -1.19 -0.44 -2.99
C PHE A 47 -1.50 -0.20 -4.48
N GLY A 48 -0.70 0.65 -5.10
CA GLY A 48 -0.60 0.79 -6.55
C GLY A 48 0.87 0.83 -6.94
N GLY A 49 1.15 0.99 -8.24
CA GLY A 49 2.51 0.76 -8.78
C GLY A 49 3.65 1.61 -8.23
N SER A 50 3.41 2.57 -7.33
CA SER A 50 4.46 3.37 -6.68
C SER A 50 4.17 3.73 -5.22
N SER A 51 3.04 3.30 -4.65
CA SER A 51 2.70 3.64 -3.27
C SER A 51 1.81 2.62 -2.60
N THR A 52 1.95 2.50 -1.29
CA THR A 52 1.00 1.80 -0.41
C THR A 52 0.07 2.81 0.25
N VAL A 53 -1.21 2.45 0.42
CA VAL A 53 -2.22 3.30 1.04
C VAL A 53 -2.66 2.69 2.36
N TRP A 54 -2.66 3.50 3.42
CA TRP A 54 -2.95 3.08 4.79
C TRP A 54 -4.02 3.95 5.42
N LEU A 55 -4.88 3.31 6.23
CA LEU A 55 -5.81 3.99 7.12
C LEU A 55 -5.06 4.38 8.39
N ALA A 56 -5.03 5.69 8.65
CA ALA A 56 -4.53 6.24 9.90
C ALA A 56 -5.63 7.00 10.64
N ARG A 57 -5.52 7.03 11.97
CA ARG A 57 -6.39 7.83 12.83
C ARG A 57 -5.58 9.00 13.41
N ASP A 58 -6.13 10.20 13.26
CA ASP A 58 -5.66 11.40 13.96
C ASP A 58 -5.95 11.28 15.47
N GLN A 59 -4.98 11.63 16.31
CA GLN A 59 -5.03 11.48 17.77
C GLN A 59 -5.32 12.80 18.48
#